data_AF-A0A5K1H5M5-F1
#
_entry.id   AF-A0A5K1H5M5-F1
#
_cell.length_a   1.000
_cell.length_b   1.000
_cell.length_c   1.000
_cell.angle_alpha   90.00
_cell.angle_beta   90.00
_cell.angle_gamma   90.00
#
_symmetry.space_group_name_H-M   'P 1'
#
loop_
_entity.id
_entity.type
_entity.pdbx_description
1 polymer ?
#
loop_
_entity_poly.entity_id
_entity_poly.type
_entity_poly.pdbx_seq_one_letter_code
_entity_poly.pdbx_strand_id
1 'polypeptide(L)'
;MDRLVMQWMAHGLIDQKKAIDVEVTANQWISDLINRFMIEETEYKDLKLHDILHDLVLYIGGKKYSHASATEHTHHLSLLGVDNAEVQKHNASRAANKLRTILT
;
A
#
# COMPACT_ATOMS: atom_id res chain seq x y z
N MET A 1 -1.54 13.62 0.25
CA MET A 1 -2.53 12.86 1.06
C MET A 1 -3.50 12.06 0.18
N ASP A 2 -4.07 12.67 -0.85
CA ASP A 2 -5.20 12.11 -1.64
C ASP A 2 -4.94 10.74 -2.26
N ARG A 3 -3.73 10.50 -2.81
CA ARG A 3 -3.41 9.21 -3.45
C ARG A 3 -3.40 8.03 -2.47
N LEU A 4 -2.87 8.22 -1.27
CA LEU A 4 -2.79 7.15 -0.26
C LEU A 4 -4.19 6.78 0.24
N VAL A 5 -5.03 7.80 0.47
CA VAL A 5 -6.43 7.64 0.88
C VAL A 5 -7.21 6.86 -0.18
N MET A 6 -7.10 7.25 -1.45
CA MET A 6 -7.74 6.52 -2.56
C MET A 6 -7.28 5.06 -2.64
N GLN A 7 -6.00 4.78 -2.41
CA GLN A 7 -5.48 3.41 -2.39
C GLN A 7 -6.06 2.60 -1.24
N TRP A 8 -6.15 3.16 -0.03
CA TRP A 8 -6.73 2.47 1.12
C TRP A 8 -8.21 2.16 0.89
N MET A 9 -8.94 3.08 0.27
CA MET A 9 -10.33 2.88 -0.14
C MET A 9 -10.46 1.79 -1.20
N ALA A 10 -9.69 1.85 -2.27
CA ALA A 10 -9.74 0.88 -3.36
C ALA A 10 -9.38 -0.55 -2.91
N HIS A 11 -8.51 -0.67 -1.90
CA HIS A 11 -8.13 -1.96 -1.32
C HIS A 11 -9.04 -2.41 -0.18
N GLY A 12 -10.08 -1.65 0.16
CA GLY A 12 -11.02 -2.00 1.24
C GLY A 12 -10.36 -2.07 2.62
N LEU A 13 -9.28 -1.31 2.83
CA LEU A 13 -8.61 -1.23 4.14
C LEU A 13 -9.43 -0.43 5.15
N ILE A 14 -10.39 0.35 4.67
CA ILE A 14 -11.27 1.18 5.48
C ILE A 14 -12.70 0.72 5.26
N ASP A 15 -13.35 0.28 6.32
CA ASP A 15 -14.74 -0.13 6.28
C ASP A 15 -15.67 1.08 6.13
N GLN A 16 -16.55 1.04 5.13
CA GLN A 16 -17.59 2.05 4.96
C GLN A 16 -18.67 1.87 6.04
N LYS A 17 -18.61 2.71 7.07
CA LYS A 17 -19.69 2.81 8.07
C LYS A 17 -20.77 3.75 7.54
N LYS A 18 -22.04 3.36 7.65
CA LYS A 18 -23.21 4.09 7.06
C LYS A 18 -23.30 5.59 7.42
N ALA A 19 -22.64 6.05 8.47
CA ALA A 19 -22.74 7.41 8.98
C ALA A 19 -21.44 8.23 8.85
N ILE A 20 -20.33 7.63 8.40
CA ILE A 20 -19.03 8.30 8.36
C ILE A 20 -18.45 8.15 6.96
N ASP A 21 -18.04 9.27 6.40
CA ASP A 21 -17.34 9.32 5.13
C ASP A 21 -16.01 8.56 5.20
N VAL A 22 -15.72 7.75 4.17
CA VAL A 22 -14.55 6.86 4.14
C VAL A 22 -13.26 7.66 4.06
N GLU A 23 -13.28 8.79 3.35
CA GLU A 23 -12.15 9.70 3.23
C GLU A 23 -11.85 10.38 4.56
N VAL A 24 -12.90 10.82 5.28
CA VAL A 24 -12.76 11.37 6.64
C VAL A 24 -12.14 10.34 7.58
N THR A 25 -12.57 9.08 7.49
CA THR A 25 -11.99 7.98 8.29
C THR A 25 -10.52 7.74 7.95
N ALA A 26 -10.18 7.75 6.66
CA ALA A 26 -8.81 7.58 6.17
C ALA A 26 -7.87 8.66 6.71
N ASN A 27 -8.29 9.92 6.59
CA ASN A 27 -7.51 11.06 7.04
C ASN A 27 -7.31 11.02 8.56
N GLN A 28 -8.34 10.64 9.32
CA GLN A 28 -8.20 10.47 10.77
C GLN A 28 -7.17 9.39 11.12
N TRP A 29 -7.18 8.25 10.43
CA TRP A 29 -6.19 7.19 10.68
C TRP A 29 -4.77 7.60 10.30
N ILE A 30 -4.60 8.37 9.22
CA ILE A 30 -3.30 8.95 8.87
C ILE A 30 -2.83 9.91 9.97
N SER A 31 -3.69 10.80 10.46
CA SER A 31 -3.37 11.69 11.58
C SER A 31 -3.00 10.91 12.84
N ASP A 32 -3.70 9.82 13.15
CA ASP A 32 -3.38 8.96 14.29
C ASP A 32 -2.02 8.26 14.13
N LEU A 33 -1.65 7.83 12.92
CA LEU A 33 -0.34 7.24 12.64
C LEU A 33 0.79 8.27 12.76
N ILE A 34 0.55 9.51 12.33
CA ILE A 34 1.48 10.63 12.53
C ILE A 34 1.67 10.90 14.03
N ASN A 35 0.57 11.00 14.78
CA ASN A 35 0.60 11.25 16.22
C ASN A 35 1.27 10.11 17.03
N ARG A 36 1.31 8.90 16.48
CA ARG A 36 2.01 7.74 17.06
C ARG A 36 3.46 7.61 16.57
N PHE A 37 3.97 8.59 15.82
CA PHE A 37 5.31 8.57 15.23
C PHE A 37 5.55 7.35 14.31
N MET A 38 4.47 6.79 13.73
CA MET A 38 4.60 5.67 12.78
C MET A 38 4.86 6.16 11.36
N ILE A 39 4.33 7.32 11.00
CA ILE A 39 4.53 7.98 9.70
C ILE A 39 4.92 9.43 10.00
N GLU A 40 5.85 9.99 9.23
CA GLU A 40 6.25 11.40 9.33
C GLU A 40 5.65 12.17 8.16
N GLU A 41 5.04 13.32 8.45
CA GLU A 41 4.66 14.31 7.43
C GLU A 41 5.82 15.28 7.23
N THR A 42 6.28 15.43 5.98
CA THR A 42 7.35 16.36 5.61
C THR A 42 6.82 17.79 5.52
N GLU A 43 7.74 18.76 5.42
CA GLU A 43 7.40 20.17 5.17
C GLU A 43 6.56 20.40 3.90
N TYR A 44 6.60 19.46 2.93
CA TYR A 44 5.83 19.51 1.68
C TYR A 44 4.52 18.71 1.75
N LYS A 45 4.11 18.23 2.94
CA LYS A 45 2.94 17.34 3.15
C LYS A 45 3.06 15.98 2.48
N ASP A 46 4.29 15.55 2.19
CA ASP A 46 4.55 14.17 1.81
C ASP A 46 4.58 13.30 3.06
N LEU A 47 4.16 12.05 2.91
CA LEU A 47 4.21 11.07 3.99
C LEU A 47 5.37 10.13 3.75
N LYS A 48 6.25 10.00 4.75
CA LYS A 48 7.36 9.05 4.73
C LYS A 48 7.32 8.16 5.95
N LEU A 49 7.86 6.96 5.80
CA LEU A 49 8.09 6.05 6.90
C LEU A 49 9.55 6.22 7.36
N HIS A 50 9.81 6.16 8.66
CA HIS A 50 11.20 6.07 9.13
C HIS A 50 11.83 4.77 8.65
N ASP A 51 13.13 4.79 8.31
CA ASP A 51 13.84 3.63 7.77
C ASP A 51 13.69 2.36 8.62
N ILE A 52 13.74 2.48 9.95
CA ILE A 52 13.55 1.34 10.88
C ILE A 52 12.13 0.77 10.78
N LEU A 53 11.11 1.63 10.69
CA LEU A 53 9.72 1.19 10.53
C LEU A 53 9.50 0.60 9.13
N HIS A 54 10.17 1.13 8.12
CA HIS A 54 10.18 0.58 6.78
C HIS A 54 10.78 -0.83 6.74
N ASP A 55 11.93 -1.03 7.37
CA ASP A 55 12.56 -2.34 7.50
C ASP A 55 11.68 -3.32 8.29
N LEU A 56 11.02 -2.85 9.35
CA LEU A 56 10.08 -3.65 10.13
C LEU A 56 8.86 -4.06 9.29
N VAL A 57 8.26 -3.13 8.55
CA VAL A 57 7.13 -3.40 7.65
C VAL A 57 7.55 -4.36 6.54
N LEU A 58 8.74 -4.20 5.97
CA LEU A 58 9.29 -5.14 5.00
C LEU A 58 9.57 -6.51 5.62
N TYR A 59 10.05 -6.59 6.85
CA TYR A 59 10.27 -7.86 7.52
C TYR A 59 8.96 -8.62 7.76
N ILE A 60 7.93 -7.91 8.25
CA ILE A 60 6.61 -8.49 8.53
C ILE A 60 5.87 -8.85 7.23
N GLY A 61 5.87 -7.93 6.27
CA GLY A 61 5.12 -8.02 5.02
C GLY A 61 5.86 -8.72 3.89
N GLY A 62 7.19 -8.83 3.94
CA GLY A 62 8.06 -9.19 2.80
C GLY A 62 7.88 -10.59 2.26
N LYS A 63 7.33 -11.53 3.05
CA LYS A 63 6.93 -12.84 2.51
C LYS A 63 5.74 -12.75 1.55
N LYS A 64 4.91 -11.72 1.72
CA LYS A 64 3.65 -11.51 0.99
C LYS A 64 3.72 -10.31 0.03
N TYR A 65 4.69 -9.43 0.22
CA TYR A 65 4.96 -8.28 -0.64
C TYR A 65 6.09 -8.59 -1.61
N SER A 66 5.97 -8.17 -2.86
CA SER A 66 7.05 -8.24 -3.83
C SER A 66 7.06 -7.01 -4.72
N HIS A 67 8.27 -6.61 -5.12
CA HIS A 67 8.49 -5.56 -6.10
C HIS A 67 8.97 -6.19 -7.41
N ALA A 68 8.47 -5.68 -8.54
CA ALA A 68 8.81 -6.08 -9.90
C ALA A 68 8.33 -7.46 -10.40
N SER A 69 8.13 -8.46 -9.55
CA SER A 69 7.57 -9.75 -10.00
C SER A 69 6.76 -10.46 -8.92
N ALA A 70 5.77 -11.26 -9.34
CA ALA A 70 4.99 -12.11 -8.45
C ALA A 70 5.67 -13.47 -8.24
N THR A 71 5.71 -13.93 -7.00
CA THR A 71 6.08 -15.30 -6.63
C THR A 71 4.85 -16.06 -6.12
N GLU A 72 4.99 -17.35 -5.84
CA GLU A 72 3.94 -18.15 -5.22
C GLU A 72 3.38 -17.54 -3.91
N HIS A 73 4.24 -16.89 -3.12
CA HIS A 73 3.87 -16.35 -1.81
C HIS A 73 3.42 -14.88 -1.88
N THR A 74 3.50 -14.25 -3.06
CA THR A 74 3.15 -12.85 -3.24
C THR A 74 1.65 -12.66 -3.24
N HIS A 75 1.17 -11.82 -2.32
CA HIS A 75 -0.21 -11.33 -2.28
C HIS A 75 -0.31 -9.87 -2.68
N HIS A 76 0.75 -9.08 -2.49
CA HIS A 76 0.79 -7.66 -2.82
C HIS A 76 1.98 -7.39 -3.74
N LEU A 77 1.71 -7.01 -4.98
CA LEU A 77 2.71 -6.74 -6.00
C LEU A 77 2.79 -5.25 -6.29
N SER A 78 4.00 -4.69 -6.31
CA SER A 78 4.26 -3.34 -6.81
C SER A 78 5.08 -3.39 -8.10
N LEU A 79 4.56 -2.77 -9.16
CA LEU A 79 5.19 -2.60 -10.46
C LEU A 79 5.57 -1.13 -10.74
N LEU A 80 5.48 -0.26 -9.73
CA LEU A 80 5.87 1.15 -9.86
C LEU A 80 7.35 1.27 -10.26
N GLY A 81 7.64 2.05 -11.30
CA GLY A 81 9.02 2.28 -11.75
C GLY A 81 9.68 1.07 -12.43
N VAL A 82 8.91 0.05 -12.84
CA VAL A 82 9.42 -1.12 -13.56
C VAL A 82 9.33 -0.88 -15.06
N ASP A 83 10.47 -0.87 -15.76
CA ASP A 83 10.58 -0.57 -17.21
C ASP A 83 9.70 -1.47 -18.10
N ASN A 84 9.42 -2.70 -17.66
CA ASN A 84 8.61 -3.67 -18.38
C ASN A 84 7.34 -4.08 -17.61
N ALA A 85 6.71 -3.10 -16.94
CA ALA A 85 5.54 -3.32 -16.09
C ALA A 85 4.41 -4.08 -16.79
N GLU A 86 4.18 -3.88 -18.09
CA GLU A 86 3.06 -4.53 -18.79
C GLU A 86 3.26 -6.05 -18.96
N VAL A 87 4.49 -6.49 -19.25
CA VAL A 87 4.84 -7.92 -19.29
C VAL A 87 4.74 -8.52 -17.89
N GLN A 88 5.18 -7.80 -16.87
CA GLN A 88 5.06 -8.27 -15.48
C GLN A 88 3.61 -8.33 -15.00
N LYS A 89 2.76 -7.41 -15.46
CA LYS A 89 1.31 -7.44 -15.20
C LYS A 89 0.67 -8.66 -15.84
N HIS A 90 1.04 -9.00 -17.09
CA HIS A 90 0.56 -10.20 -17.75
C HIS A 90 1.03 -11.49 -17.02
N ASN A 91 2.27 -11.52 -16.54
CA ASN A 91 2.78 -12.64 -15.73
C ASN A 91 2.09 -12.74 -14.37
N ALA A 92 1.83 -11.60 -13.72
CA ALA A 92 1.09 -11.53 -12.47
C ALA A 92 -0.36 -12.01 -12.64
N SER A 93 -0.97 -11.77 -13.80
CA SER A 93 -2.30 -12.29 -14.14
C SER A 93 -2.37 -13.82 -14.10
N ARG A 94 -1.29 -14.52 -14.48
CA ARG A 94 -1.20 -15.98 -14.32
C ARG A 94 -1.18 -16.44 -12.86
N ALA A 95 -0.76 -15.57 -11.94
CA ALA A 95 -0.79 -15.78 -10.49
C ALA A 95 -1.98 -15.06 -9.81
N ALA A 96 -2.94 -14.54 -10.59
CA ALA A 96 -3.99 -13.63 -10.10
C ALA A 96 -4.86 -14.22 -8.99
N ASN A 97 -5.03 -15.54 -8.95
CA ASN A 97 -5.78 -16.21 -7.89
C ASN A 97 -5.13 -16.09 -6.49
N LYS A 98 -3.84 -15.73 -6.43
CA LYS A 98 -3.10 -15.53 -5.17
C LYS A 98 -2.91 -14.05 -4.80
N LEU A 99 -2.89 -13.17 -5.82
CA LEU A 99 -2.71 -11.74 -5.65
C LEU A 99 -3.98 -11.07 -5.11
N ARG A 100 -3.82 -10.34 -4.01
CA ARG A 100 -4.86 -9.50 -3.41
C ARG A 100 -4.76 -8.05 -3.90
N THR A 101 -3.56 -7.60 -4.23
CA THR A 101 -3.29 -6.23 -4.65
C THR A 101 -2.21 -6.19 -5.72
N ILE A 102 -2.44 -5.41 -6.78
CA ILE A 102 -1.42 -5.02 -7.75
C ILE A 102 -1.40 -3.49 -7.80
N LEU A 103 -0.24 -2.91 -7.53
CA LEU A 103 0.02 -1.49 -7.64
C LEU A 103 0.86 -1.25 -8.90
N THR A 104 0.32 -0.49 -9.85
CA THR A 104 0.97 -0.12 -11.11
C THR A 104 1.11 1.38 -11.23
#